data_AF-A0A218PXL9-F1
#
_entry.id   AF-A0A218PXL9-F1
#
_cell.length_a   1.000
_cell.length_b   1.000
_cell.length_c   1.000
_cell.angle_alpha   90.00
_cell.angle_beta   90.00
_cell.angle_gamma   90.00
#
_symmetry.space_group_name_H-M   'P 1'
#
loop_
_entity.id
_entity.type
_entity.pdbx_description
1 polymer ?
#
loop_
_entity_poly.entity_id
_entity_poly.type
_entity_poly.pdbx_seq_one_letter_code
_entity_poly.pdbx_strand_id
1 'polypeptide(L)' 'MENLLPHNILQLSIAERIQLVQDIWDSITIDADDVNISHAQKQELERRLKLYDQNPHQVSTWEEVKQKFNS' A
#
# COMPACT_ATOMS: atom_id res chain seq x y z
N MET A 1 -1.12 26.45 -3.25
CA MET A 1 -0.53 25.11 -3.22
C MET A 1 0.36 24.98 -4.43
N GLU A 2 1.66 24.86 -4.21
CA GLU A 2 2.64 24.67 -5.28
C GLU A 2 2.32 23.38 -6.03
N ASN A 3 2.25 23.46 -7.37
CA ASN A 3 2.02 22.28 -8.19
C ASN A 3 3.18 21.29 -8.00
N LEU A 4 2.89 20.13 -7.40
CA LEU A 4 3.79 18.98 -7.34
C LEU A 4 3.88 18.32 -8.72
N LEU A 5 4.49 19.03 -9.69
CA LEU A 5 4.84 18.42 -10.96
C LEU A 5 5.93 17.36 -10.71
N PRO A 6 5.88 16.18 -11.36
CA PRO A 6 6.86 15.10 -11.16
C PRO A 6 8.32 15.58 -11.30
N HIS A 7 8.56 16.56 -12.18
CA HIS A 7 9.87 17.16 -12.39
C HIS A 7 10.42 17.88 -11.15
N ASN A 8 9.57 18.48 -10.31
CA ASN A 8 9.97 19.18 -9.09
C ASN A 8 10.35 18.20 -7.97
N ILE A 9 9.62 17.07 -7.87
CA ILE A 9 9.93 16.01 -6.89
C ILE A 9 11.27 15.35 -7.20
N LEU A 10 11.62 15.20 -8.48
CA LEU A 10 12.89 14.60 -8.88
C LEU A 10 14.11 15.50 -8.63
N GLN A 11 13.92 16.82 -8.40
CA GLN A 11 15.01 17.72 -7.98
C GLN A 11 15.38 17.55 -6.50
N LEU A 12 14.49 16.98 -5.69
CA LEU A 12 14.76 16.67 -4.30
C LEU A 12 15.82 15.57 -4.21
N SER A 13 16.66 15.62 -3.17
CA SER A 13 17.53 14.51 -2.80
C SER A 13 16.72 13.25 -2.47
N ILE A 14 17.37 12.08 -2.46
CA ILE A 14 16.72 10.82 -2.07
C ILE A 14 16.08 10.94 -0.67
N ALA A 15 16.79 11.56 0.28
CA ALA A 15 16.31 11.74 1.65
C ALA A 15 15.05 12.61 1.69
N GLU A 16 15.02 13.73 0.98
CA GLU A 16 13.86 14.61 0.88
C GLU A 16 12.67 13.94 0.19
N ARG A 17 12.91 13.10 -0.82
CA ARG A 17 11.83 12.32 -1.44
C ARG A 17 11.26 11.27 -0.48
N ILE A 18 12.10 10.62 0.32
CA ILE A 18 11.64 9.67 1.34
C ILE A 18 10.81 10.41 2.39
N GLN A 19 11.27 11.58 2.84
CA GLN A 19 10.52 12.41 3.79
C GLN A 19 9.18 12.85 3.20
N LEU A 20 9.15 13.30 1.95
CA LEU A 20 7.91 13.69 1.28
C LEU A 20 6.93 12.53 1.17
N VAL A 21 7.41 11.31 0.86
CA VAL A 21 6.57 10.11 0.85
C VAL A 21 5.98 9.84 2.24
N GLN A 22 6.78 9.99 3.29
CA GLN A 22 6.31 9.85 4.67
C GLN A 22 5.26 10.91 5.01
N ASP A 23 5.51 12.19 4.70
CA ASP A 23 4.60 13.29 5.01
C ASP A 23 3.25 13.12 4.29
N ILE A 24 3.28 12.69 3.03
CA ILE A 24 2.06 12.36 2.27
C ILE A 24 1.35 11.18 2.91
N TRP A 25 2.08 10.12 3.27
CA TRP A 25 1.50 8.95 3.91
C TRP A 25 0.83 9.30 5.24
N ASP A 26 1.49 10.11 6.08
CA ASP A 26 0.96 10.59 7.35
C ASP A 26 -0.31 11.44 7.12
N SER A 27 -0.33 12.29 6.09
CA SER A 27 -1.53 13.09 5.76
C SER A 27 -2.74 12.24 5.39
N ILE A 28 -2.54 11.11 4.70
CA ILE A 28 -3.61 10.17 4.32
C ILE A 28 -4.12 9.44 5.56
N THR A 29 -3.24 9.13 6.52
CA THR A 29 -3.62 8.39 7.73
C THR A 29 -4.53 9.18 8.67
N ILE A 30 -4.54 10.51 8.58
CA ILE A 30 -5.42 11.37 9.38
C ILE A 30 -6.90 11.06 9.09
N ASP A 31 -7.23 10.77 7.84
CA ASP A 31 -8.59 10.47 7.40
C ASP A 31 -8.85 8.95 7.32
N ALA A 32 -7.92 8.11 7.82
CA ALA A 32 -8.05 6.66 7.69
C ALA A 32 -9.26 6.10 8.43
N ASP A 33 -9.68 6.74 9.52
CA ASP A 33 -10.87 6.35 10.29
C ASP A 33 -12.18 6.57 9.52
N ASP A 34 -12.18 7.42 8.48
CA ASP A 34 -13.34 7.64 7.60
C ASP A 34 -13.49 6.53 6.55
N VAL A 35 -12.46 5.71 6.33
CA VAL A 35 -12.48 4.59 5.39
C VAL A 35 -13.15 3.39 6.03
N ASN A 36 -14.48 3.32 5.88
CA ASN A 36 -15.26 2.18 6.36
C ASN A 36 -15.05 0.94 5.48
N ILE A 37 -14.52 -0.15 6.08
CA ILE A 37 -14.53 -1.47 5.45
C ILE A 37 -15.83 -2.21 5.80
N SER A 38 -16.41 -2.89 4.81
CA SER A 38 -17.59 -3.74 5.02
C SER A 38 -17.26 -4.95 5.90
N HIS A 39 -18.29 -5.52 6.52
CA HIS A 39 -18.14 -6.75 7.31
C HIS A 39 -17.53 -7.89 6.49
N ALA A 40 -17.93 -8.02 5.22
CA ALA A 40 -17.41 -9.04 4.30
C ALA A 40 -15.90 -8.86 4.03
N GLN A 41 -15.44 -7.61 3.87
CA GLN A 41 -14.00 -7.33 3.69
C GLN A 41 -13.21 -7.67 4.95
N LYS A 42 -13.72 -7.32 6.14
CA LYS A 42 -13.09 -7.68 7.41
C LYS A 42 -12.99 -9.20 7.59
N GLN A 43 -14.07 -9.93 7.30
CA GLN A 43 -14.08 -11.39 7.37
C GLN A 43 -13.08 -12.03 6.39
N GLU A 44 -12.95 -11.49 5.17
CA GLU A 44 -11.97 -11.99 4.21
C GLU A 44 -10.53 -11.76 4.67
N LEU A 45 -10.23 -10.62 5.30
CA LEU A 45 -8.92 -10.36 5.89
C LEU A 45 -8.60 -11.34 7.03
N GLU A 46 -9.54 -11.55 7.94
CA GLU A 46 -9.40 -12.53 9.04
C GLU A 46 -9.20 -13.96 8.51
N ARG A 47 -9.92 -14.33 7.44
CA ARG A 47 -9.76 -15.64 6.78
C ARG A 47 -8.37 -15.80 6.17
N ARG A 48 -7.86 -14.77 5.48
CA ARG A 48 -6.50 -14.78 4.89
C ARG A 48 -5.41 -14.85 5.94
N LEU A 49 -5.55 -14.11 7.04
CA LEU A 49 -4.61 -14.15 8.16
C LEU A 49 -4.53 -15.56 8.77
N LYS A 50 -5.68 -16.19 9.05
CA LYS A 50 -5.72 -17.57 9.56
C LYS A 50 -5.07 -18.58 8.62
N LEU A 51 -5.29 -18.44 7.30
CA LEU A 51 -4.65 -19.32 6.32
C LEU A 51 -3.13 -19.13 6.29
N TYR A 52 -2.67 -17.89 6.39
CA TYR A 52 -1.24 -17.59 6.46
C TYR A 52 -0.60 -18.16 7.73
N ASP A 53 -1.24 -18.00 8.89
CA ASP A 53 -0.74 -18.56 10.16
C ASP A 53 -0.61 -20.09 10.11
N GLN A 54 -1.53 -20.76 9.42
CA GLN A 54 -1.52 -22.22 9.25
C GLN A 54 -0.48 -22.68 8.22
N ASN A 55 -0.20 -21.87 7.20
CA ASN A 55 0.75 -22.22 6.15
C ASN A 55 1.48 -20.97 5.61
N PRO A 56 2.56 -20.53 6.29
CA PRO A 56 3.27 -19.29 5.93
C PRO A 56 3.92 -19.32 4.55
N HIS A 57 4.11 -20.51 3.97
CA HIS A 57 4.68 -20.70 2.65
C HIS A 57 3.64 -20.71 1.53
N GLN A 58 2.34 -20.68 1.87
CA GLN A 58 1.24 -20.59 0.91
C GLN A 58 1.01 -19.14 0.47
N VAL A 59 2.05 -18.52 -0.04
CA VAL A 59 2.07 -17.15 -0.57
C VAL A 59 2.52 -17.16 -2.02
N SER A 60 2.07 -16.19 -2.81
CA SER A 60 2.61 -15.97 -4.15
C SER A 60 3.65 -14.87 -4.13
N THR A 61 4.72 -15.05 -4.90
CA THR A 61 5.68 -13.98 -5.14
C THR A 61 5.05 -12.87 -5.98
N TRP A 62 5.62 -11.67 -5.93
CA TRP A 62 5.11 -10.55 -6.74
C TRP A 62 5.25 -10.84 -8.24
N GLU A 63 6.33 -11.52 -8.63
CA GLU A 63 6.58 -12.00 -9.98
C GLU A 63 5.46 -12.94 -10.46
N GLU A 64 5.08 -13.94 -9.65
CA GLU A 64 3.98 -14.87 -9.96
C GLU A 64 2.65 -14.14 -10.12
N VAL A 65 2.37 -13.13 -9.29
CA VAL A 65 1.16 -12.32 -9.39
C VAL A 65 1.15 -11.53 -10.69
N LYS A 66 2.24 -10.83 -11.03
CA LYS A 66 2.34 -10.07 -12.30
C LYS A 66 2.12 -10.96 -13.51
N GLN A 67 2.70 -12.16 -13.52
CA GLN A 67 2.53 -13.10 -14.63
C GLN A 67 1.07 -13.50 -14.84
N LYS A 68 0.27 -13.63 -13.77
CA LYS A 68 -1.17 -13.96 -13.86
C LYS A 68 -2.03 -12.86 -14.47
N PHE A 69 -1.58 -11.60 -14.44
CA PHE A 69 -2.37 -10.45 -14.92
C PHE A 69 -1.85 -9.83 -16.23
N ASN A 70 -0.73 -10.32 -16.75
CA ASN A 70 -0.14 -9.87 -18.02
C ASN A 70 -0.51 -10.77 -19.23
N SER A 71 -1.57 -11.59 -19.11
CA SER A 71 -2.05 -12.51 -20.16
C SER A 71 -3.22 -11.94 -20.97
#